data_AF-A0A496X363-F1
#
_entry.id   AF-A0A496X363-F1
#
_cell.length_a   1.000
_cell.length_b   1.000
_cell.length_c   1.000
_cell.angle_alpha   90.00
_cell.angle_beta   90.00
_cell.angle_gamma   90.00
#
_symmetry.space_group_name_H-M   'P 1'
#
loop_
_entity.id
_entity.type
_entity.pdbx_description
1 polymer ?
#
loop_
_entity_poly.entity_id
_entity_poly.type
_entity_poly.pdbx_seq_one_letter_code
_entity_poly.pdbx_strand_id
1 'polypeptide(L)' 'MKVTAAETLNLPVSERIQLVTEIWDSIAEFPDKIELTPATRKLLDKRLAAYRENPDQGSPWQEVKRRLVSR' A
#
# COMPACT_ATOMS: atom_id res chain seq x y z
N MET A 1 12.85 -23.22 -4.20
CA MET A 1 12.63 -22.74 -5.59
C MET A 1 12.62 -21.23 -5.55
N LYS A 2 13.43 -20.53 -6.35
CA LYS A 2 13.36 -19.07 -6.47
C LYS A 2 12.36 -18.76 -7.58
N VAL A 3 11.19 -18.27 -7.24
CA VAL A 3 10.24 -17.72 -8.22
C VAL A 3 10.63 -16.27 -8.46
N THR A 4 10.86 -15.90 -9.72
CA THR A 4 11.18 -14.51 -10.07
C THR A 4 9.91 -13.78 -10.49
N ALA A 5 9.85 -12.46 -10.25
CA ALA A 5 8.73 -11.64 -10.74
C ALA A 5 8.58 -11.76 -12.27
N ALA A 6 9.68 -11.93 -13.01
CA ALA A 6 9.68 -12.13 -14.45
C ALA A 6 8.93 -13.41 -14.87
N GLU A 7 9.04 -14.50 -14.12
CA GLU A 7 8.32 -15.76 -14.41
C GLU A 7 6.80 -15.62 -14.25
N THR A 8 6.35 -14.71 -13.38
CA THR A 8 4.92 -14.45 -13.17
C THR A 8 4.29 -13.66 -14.32
N LEU A 9 5.07 -13.03 -15.20
CA LEU A 9 4.54 -12.19 -16.28
C LEU A 9 3.73 -12.99 -17.33
N ASN A 10 3.96 -14.30 -17.43
CA ASN A 10 3.22 -15.19 -18.32
C ASN A 10 1.82 -15.55 -17.79
N LEU A 11 1.53 -15.28 -16.51
CA LEU A 11 0.20 -15.50 -15.95
C LEU A 11 -0.79 -14.46 -16.47
N PRO A 12 -2.09 -14.80 -16.56
CA PRO A 12 -3.16 -13.83 -16.79
C PRO A 12 -3.10 -12.65 -15.81
N VAL A 13 -3.55 -11.48 -16.25
CA VAL A 13 -3.54 -10.24 -15.42
C VAL A 13 -4.25 -10.44 -14.08
N SER A 14 -5.37 -11.18 -14.08
CA SER A 14 -6.14 -11.48 -12.87
C SER A 14 -5.33 -12.27 -11.85
N GLU A 15 -4.62 -13.31 -12.29
CA GLU A 15 -3.71 -14.11 -11.45
C GLU A 15 -2.51 -13.27 -10.99
N ARG A 16 -2.02 -12.40 -11.88
CA ARG A 16 -1.21 -11.18 -11.63
C ARG A 16 -1.54 -10.51 -10.29
N ILE A 17 -2.74 -9.99 -10.29
CA ILE A 17 -3.29 -9.15 -9.23
C ILE A 17 -3.51 -9.98 -7.96
N GLN A 18 -4.04 -11.19 -8.09
CA GLN A 18 -4.26 -12.09 -6.96
C GLN A 18 -2.95 -12.41 -6.26
N LEU A 19 -1.92 -12.81 -6.99
CA LEU A 19 -0.61 -13.15 -6.43
C LEU A 19 0.02 -11.96 -5.72
N VAL A 20 -0.02 -10.76 -6.32
CA VAL A 20 0.49 -9.54 -5.66
C VAL A 20 -0.28 -9.25 -4.38
N THR A 21 -1.59 -9.48 -4.36
CA THR A 21 -2.43 -9.29 -3.18
C THR A 21 -2.05 -10.27 -2.08
N GLU A 22 -1.95 -11.56 -2.39
CA GLU A 22 -1.57 -12.60 -1.42
C GLU A 22 -0.18 -12.38 -0.83
N ILE A 23 0.78 -11.96 -1.67
CA ILE A 23 2.13 -11.59 -1.20
C ILE A 23 2.05 -10.38 -0.27
N TRP A 24 1.26 -9.37 -0.62
CA TRP A 24 1.12 -8.17 0.19
C TRP A 24 0.49 -8.47 1.55
N ASP A 25 -0.56 -9.29 1.57
CA ASP A 25 -1.22 -9.74 2.80
C ASP A 25 -0.25 -10.56 3.67
N SER A 26 0.52 -11.47 3.07
CA SER A 26 1.54 -12.24 3.79
C SER A 26 2.64 -11.36 4.40
N ILE A 27 3.09 -10.31 3.69
CA ILE A 27 4.08 -9.38 4.25
C ILE A 27 3.51 -8.63 5.47
N ALA A 28 2.22 -8.25 5.42
CA ALA A 28 1.56 -7.55 6.51
C ALA A 28 1.49 -8.36 7.81
N GLU A 29 1.60 -9.69 7.76
CA GLU A 29 1.67 -10.56 8.94
C GLU A 29 2.99 -10.43 9.73
N PHE A 30 4.02 -9.80 9.14
CA PHE A 30 5.35 -9.67 9.76
C PHE A 30 5.78 -8.21 9.94
N PRO A 31 5.02 -7.37 10.67
CA PRO A 31 5.33 -5.94 10.81
C PRO A 31 6.70 -5.68 11.43
N ASP A 32 7.14 -6.53 12.36
CA ASP A 32 8.42 -6.39 13.06
C ASP A 32 9.64 -6.64 12.17
N LYS A 33 9.45 -7.22 10.97
CA LYS A 33 10.52 -7.42 9.98
C LYS A 33 10.79 -6.18 9.15
N ILE A 34 9.92 -5.17 9.22
CA ILE A 34 10.06 -3.92 8.48
C ILE A 34 10.79 -2.90 9.35
N GLU A 35 12.11 -2.78 9.15
CA GLU A 35 12.90 -1.77 9.84
C GLU A 35 12.62 -0.37 9.26
N LEU A 36 12.13 0.53 10.11
CA LEU A 36 11.97 1.93 9.74
C LEU A 36 13.23 2.72 10.09
N THR A 37 13.77 3.43 9.11
CA THR A 37 14.81 4.43 9.39
C THR A 37 14.26 5.50 10.34
N PRO A 38 15.11 6.14 11.17
CA PRO A 38 14.68 7.23 12.04
C PRO A 38 13.98 8.37 11.28
N ALA A 39 14.42 8.66 10.06
CA ALA A 39 13.82 9.67 9.19
C ALA A 39 12.40 9.28 8.75
N THR A 40 12.20 8.02 8.33
CA THR A 40 10.88 7.50 7.94
C THR A 40 9.93 7.51 9.14
N ARG A 41 10.39 7.05 10.32
CA ARG A 41 9.58 7.08 11.55
C ARG A 41 9.11 8.49 11.89
N LYS A 42 10.03 9.45 11.92
CA LYS A 42 9.70 10.87 12.18
C LYS A 42 8.69 11.44 11.17
N LEU A 43 8.82 11.08 9.90
CA LEU A 43 7.87 11.50 8.87
C LEU A 43 6.48 10.92 9.10
N LEU A 44 6.38 9.62 9.45
CA LEU A 44 5.11 8.97 9.74
C LEU A 44 4.45 9.59 10.98
N ASP A 45 5.19 9.80 12.06
CA ASP A 45 4.69 10.43 13.28
C ASP A 45 4.13 11.84 13.00
N LYS A 46 4.86 12.63 12.20
CA LYS A 46 4.41 13.97 11.78
C LYS A 46 3.10 13.90 10.97
N ARG A 47 3.01 12.99 10.00
CA ARG A 47 1.81 12.85 9.15
C ARG A 47 0.61 12.37 9.96
N LEU A 48 0.83 11.48 10.92
CA LEU A 48 -0.21 10.98 11.80
C LEU A 48 -0.71 12.07 12.76
N ALA A 49 0.19 12.90 13.29
CA ALA A 49 -0.20 14.06 14.10
C ALA A 49 -1.05 15.06 13.30
N ALA A 50 -0.61 15.41 12.09
CA ALA A 50 -1.37 16.32 11.22
C ALA A 50 -2.78 15.78 10.89
N TYR A 51 -2.91 14.47 10.63
CA TYR A 51 -4.22 13.85 10.42
C TYR A 51 -5.10 13.89 11.67
N ARG A 52 -4.54 13.69 12.87
CA ARG A 52 -5.29 13.78 14.13
C ARG A 52 -5.75 15.20 14.44
N GLU A 53 -4.94 16.20 14.10
CA GLU A 53 -5.28 17.62 14.24
C GLU A 53 -6.35 18.06 13.24
N ASN A 54 -6.36 17.49 12.03
CA ASN A 54 -7.34 17.80 10.99
C ASN A 54 -7.79 16.54 10.21
N PRO A 55 -8.71 15.75 10.77
CA PRO A 55 -9.17 14.50 10.15
C PRO A 55 -9.86 14.70 8.80
N ASP A 56 -10.50 15.86 8.61
CA ASP A 56 -11.28 16.19 7.42
C ASP A 56 -10.42 16.77 6.28
N GLN A 57 -9.09 16.86 6.47
CA GLN A 57 -8.18 17.32 5.41
C GLN A 57 -8.11 16.34 4.22
N GLY A 58 -8.43 15.06 4.46
CA GLY A 58 -8.47 14.03 3.42
C GLY A 58 -9.85 13.90 2.77
N SER A 59 -9.90 13.41 1.53
CA SER A 59 -11.16 12.97 0.91
C SER A 59 -11.37 11.48 1.12
N PRO A 60 -12.61 11.03 1.42
CA PRO A 60 -12.94 9.61 1.39
C PRO A 60 -12.63 8.98 0.03
N TRP A 61 -12.23 7.71 0.02
CA TRP A 61 -11.86 7.01 -1.21
C TRP A 61 -12.93 7.08 -2.30
N GLN A 62 -14.22 6.99 -1.94
CA GLN A 62 -15.32 7.10 -2.89
C GLN A 62 -15.32 8.43 -3.65
N GLU A 63 -15.01 9.54 -2.98
CA GLU A 63 -14.91 10.86 -3.60
C GLU A 63 -13.68 10.95 -4.50
N VAL A 64 -12.52 10.47 -4.03
CA VAL A 64 -11.29 10.42 -4.83
C VAL A 64 -11.52 9.62 -6.11
N LYS A 65 -12.10 8.42 -5.98
CA LYS A 65 -12.41 7.54 -7.11
C LYS A 65 -13.33 8.23 -8.11
N ARG A 66 -14.40 8.89 -7.64
CA ARG A 66 -15.32 9.66 -8.49
C ARG A 66 -14.58 10.72 -9.31
N ARG A 67 -13.65 11.48 -8.71
CA ARG A 67 -12.83 12.47 -9.43
C ARG A 67 -11.91 11.86 -10.48
N LEU A 68 -11.40 10.64 -10.25
CA LEU A 68 -10.48 9.97 -11.17
C LEU A 68 -11.20 9.36 -12.39
N VAL A 69 -12.41 8.81 -12.19
CA VAL A 69 -13.18 8.13 -13.25
C VAL A 69 -14.14 9.05 -14.00
N SER A 70 -14.38 10.27 -13.51
CA SER A 70 -15.20 11.27 -14.20
C SER A 70 -14.43 12.02 -15.30
N ARG A 71 -13.22 11.58 -15.64
CA ARG A 71 -12.43 12.05 -16.78
C ARG A 71 -12.60 11.07 -17.94
#